data_AF-A0A962VR18-F1
#
_entry.id   AF-A0A962VR18-F1
#
_cell.length_a   1.000
_cell.length_b   1.000
_cell.length_c   1.000
_cell.angle_alpha   90.00
_cell.angle_beta   90.00
_cell.angle_gamma   90.00
#
_symmetry.space_group_name_H-M   'P 1'
#
loop_
_entity.id
_entity.type
_entity.pdbx_description
1 polymer ?
#
loop_
_entity_poly.entity_id
_entity_poly.type
_entity_poly.pdbx_seq_one_letter_code
_entity_poly.pdbx_strand_id
1 'polypeptide(L)'
;NLFRDLAGLQCDAPDDAEILRERFADRAAFTAWADDYRARLRAEQSDDAARRAAMCAVNPRYVLRNYLAQQAIERAERGDYGEVERLLALLSRPFEEQPGLESYAAPPPAWARGLAIGCSS
;
A
#
# COMPACT_ATOMS: atom_id res chain seq x y z
N ASN A 1 -1.32 -1.17 3.11
CA ASN A 1 -1.01 0.03 2.30
C ASN A 1 -1.42 1.30 3.02
N LEU A 2 -1.08 1.44 4.32
CA LEU A 2 -1.61 2.53 5.14
C LEU A 2 -1.26 3.91 4.57
N PHE A 3 0.02 4.17 4.33
CA PHE A 3 0.47 5.47 3.80
C PHE A 3 -0.04 5.78 2.40
N ARG A 4 -0.19 4.77 1.54
CA ARG A 4 -0.77 4.96 0.21
C ARG A 4 -2.23 5.39 0.31
N ASP A 5 -2.99 4.79 1.21
CA ASP A 5 -4.42 5.08 1.37
C ASP A 5 -4.63 6.39 2.17
N LEU A 6 -3.70 6.75 3.06
CA LEU A 6 -3.68 8.03 3.76
C LEU A 6 -3.55 9.23 2.81
N ALA A 7 -2.99 9.05 1.61
CA ALA A 7 -2.94 10.09 0.57
C ALA A 7 -4.35 10.53 0.11
N GLY A 8 -5.38 9.73 0.38
CA GLY A 8 -6.77 10.07 0.09
C GLY A 8 -7.47 10.88 1.17
N LEU A 9 -6.86 11.05 2.35
CA LEU A 9 -7.47 11.81 3.45
C LEU A 9 -7.48 13.30 3.11
N GLN A 10 -8.64 13.94 3.26
CA GLN A 10 -8.94 15.33 2.99
C GLN A 10 -8.94 16.15 4.28
N CYS A 11 -8.61 17.43 4.18
CA CYS A 11 -8.53 18.31 5.34
C CYS A 11 -9.92 18.55 5.98
N ASP A 12 -10.96 18.63 5.16
CA ASP A 12 -12.29 19.11 5.58
C ASP A 12 -13.42 18.10 5.36
N ALA A 13 -13.11 16.87 4.95
CA ALA A 13 -14.08 15.78 4.87
C ALA A 13 -13.83 14.77 6.01
N PRO A 14 -14.63 14.77 7.10
CA PRO A 14 -14.40 13.88 8.23
C PRO A 14 -14.59 12.39 7.88
N ASP A 15 -15.48 12.09 6.92
CA ASP A 15 -15.98 10.75 6.64
C ASP A 15 -15.04 9.87 5.77
N ASP A 16 -14.06 10.48 5.08
CA ASP A 16 -13.14 9.75 4.20
C ASP A 16 -12.15 8.82 4.95
N ALA A 17 -12.01 9.03 6.25
CA ALA A 17 -11.15 8.25 7.11
C ALA A 17 -11.81 6.96 7.61
N GLU A 18 -13.08 6.70 7.29
CA GLU A 18 -13.80 5.53 7.84
C GLU A 18 -13.15 4.20 7.47
N ILE A 19 -12.77 4.01 6.19
CA ILE A 19 -12.07 2.80 5.72
C ILE A 19 -10.68 2.65 6.39
N LEU A 20 -10.02 3.77 6.68
CA LEU A 20 -8.73 3.74 7.39
C LEU A 20 -8.93 3.38 8.86
N ARG A 21 -9.95 3.95 9.50
CA ARG A 21 -10.31 3.73 10.91
C ARG A 21 -10.58 2.26 11.20
N GLU A 22 -11.23 1.54 10.29
CA GLU A 22 -11.50 0.10 10.43
C GLU A 22 -10.23 -0.77 10.51
N ARG A 23 -9.07 -0.25 10.09
CA ARG A 23 -7.81 -0.99 10.09
C ARG A 23 -7.07 -0.94 11.42
N PHE A 24 -7.53 -0.10 12.36
CA PHE A 24 -6.90 0.07 13.67
C PHE A 24 -7.72 -0.67 14.74
N ALA A 25 -7.03 -1.37 15.63
CA ALA A 25 -7.66 -2.02 16.77
C ALA A 25 -8.30 -0.99 17.71
N ASP A 26 -7.58 0.10 17.99
CA ASP A 26 -8.10 1.26 18.71
C ASP A 26 -8.56 2.34 17.72
N ARG A 27 -9.87 2.32 17.45
CA ARG A 27 -10.51 3.25 16.51
C ARG A 27 -10.56 4.67 17.07
N ALA A 28 -10.69 4.81 18.39
CA ALA A 28 -10.76 6.12 19.03
C ALA A 28 -9.40 6.82 18.98
N ALA A 29 -8.31 6.08 19.23
CA ALA A 29 -6.96 6.59 19.06
C ALA A 29 -6.67 7.03 17.62
N PHE A 30 -7.11 6.25 16.62
CA PHE A 30 -6.97 6.66 15.22
C PHE A 30 -7.78 7.93 14.89
N THR A 31 -9.02 8.04 15.37
CA THR A 31 -9.84 9.25 15.17
C THR A 31 -9.15 10.48 15.75
N ALA A 32 -8.66 10.40 16.99
CA ALA A 32 -7.94 11.52 17.62
C ALA A 32 -6.68 11.90 16.82
N TRP A 33 -5.89 10.91 16.40
CA TRP A 33 -4.72 11.15 15.55
C TRP A 33 -5.08 11.78 14.20
N ALA A 34 -6.18 11.35 13.57
CA ALA A 34 -6.62 11.90 12.29
C ALA A 34 -7.05 13.36 12.42
N ASP A 35 -7.69 13.73 13.53
CA ASP A 35 -8.06 15.11 13.82
C ASP A 35 -6.83 16.00 14.04
N ASP A 36 -5.83 15.52 14.78
CA ASP A 36 -4.55 16.21 14.96
C ASP A 36 -3.81 16.38 13.62
N TYR A 37 -3.81 15.33 12.78
CA TYR A 37 -3.21 15.38 11.46
C TYR A 37 -3.92 16.40 10.56
N ARG A 38 -5.25 16.43 10.53
CA ARG A 38 -6.02 17.44 9.77
C ARG A 38 -5.75 18.86 10.29
N ALA A 39 -5.69 19.05 11.61
CA ALA A 39 -5.33 20.34 12.19
C ALA A 39 -3.96 20.83 11.73
N ARG A 40 -2.97 19.91 11.67
CA ARG A 40 -1.65 20.19 11.12
C ARG A 40 -1.70 20.59 9.64
N LEU A 41 -2.43 19.86 8.81
CA LEU A 41 -2.57 20.15 7.38
C LEU A 41 -3.22 21.52 7.12
N ARG A 42 -4.25 21.88 7.90
CA ARG A 42 -4.88 23.21 7.83
C ARG A 42 -3.91 24.31 8.22
N ALA A 43 -3.09 24.10 9.26
CA ALA A 43 -2.07 25.07 9.68
C ALA A 43 -1.01 25.31 8.59
N GLU A 44 -0.77 24.33 7.71
CA GLU A 44 0.12 24.46 6.54
C GLU A 44 -0.56 25.05 5.31
N GLN A 45 -1.88 25.26 5.35
CA GLN A 45 -2.67 25.58 4.15
C GLN A 45 -2.46 24.52 3.04
N SER A 46 -2.40 23.25 3.45
CA SER A 46 -2.12 22.13 2.55
C SER A 46 -3.23 21.99 1.50
N ASP A 47 -2.85 21.94 0.22
CA ASP A 47 -3.76 21.57 -0.86
C ASP A 47 -3.88 20.04 -0.97
N ASP A 48 -5.10 19.52 -0.89
CA ASP A 48 -5.36 18.08 -0.86
C ASP A 48 -4.90 17.36 -2.14
N ALA A 49 -5.08 17.98 -3.31
CA ALA A 49 -4.70 17.39 -4.58
C ALA A 49 -3.18 17.33 -4.75
N ALA A 50 -2.48 18.43 -4.44
CA ALA A 50 -1.03 18.51 -4.47
C ALA A 50 -0.40 17.57 -3.44
N ARG A 51 -0.93 17.53 -2.21
CA ARG A 51 -0.49 16.59 -1.17
C ARG A 51 -0.68 15.15 -1.61
N ARG A 52 -1.84 14.79 -2.16
CA ARG A 52 -2.10 13.44 -2.69
C ARG A 52 -1.08 13.06 -3.75
N ALA A 53 -0.81 13.94 -4.72
CA ALA A 53 0.17 13.68 -5.77
C ALA A 53 1.58 13.46 -5.17
N ALA A 54 2.02 14.32 -4.25
CA ALA A 54 3.30 14.20 -3.58
C ALA A 54 3.42 12.90 -2.77
N MET A 55 2.37 12.55 -2.01
CA MET A 55 2.32 11.30 -1.24
C MET A 55 2.33 10.08 -2.15
N CYS A 56 1.59 10.09 -3.26
CA CYS A 56 1.58 8.98 -4.23
C CYS A 56 2.93 8.80 -4.95
N ALA A 57 3.71 9.86 -5.11
CA ALA A 57 5.04 9.79 -5.72
C ALA A 57 6.09 9.10 -4.83
N VAL A 58 5.88 9.07 -3.50
CA VAL A 58 6.84 8.49 -2.53
C VAL A 58 6.32 7.25 -1.81
N ASN A 59 5.00 7.07 -1.73
CA ASN A 59 4.37 5.91 -1.11
C ASN A 59 4.01 4.89 -2.20
N PRO A 60 4.74 3.76 -2.31
CA PRO A 60 4.50 2.80 -3.38
C PRO A 60 3.12 2.15 -3.24
N ARG A 61 2.46 1.94 -4.39
CA ARG A 61 1.24 1.13 -4.50
C ARG A 61 1.58 -0.36 -4.44
N TYR A 62 2.71 -0.75 -5.03
CA TYR A 62 3.16 -2.13 -5.13
C TYR A 62 4.49 -2.33 -4.40
N VAL A 63 4.56 -3.37 -3.58
CA VAL A 63 5.77 -3.77 -2.86
C VAL A 63 5.99 -5.27 -3.06
N LEU A 64 7.25 -5.70 -3.17
CA LEU A 64 7.58 -7.12 -3.29
C LEU A 64 7.35 -7.81 -1.94
N ARG A 65 6.12 -8.27 -1.72
CA ARG A 65 5.76 -9.06 -0.53
C ARG A 65 6.31 -10.47 -0.67
N ASN A 66 6.70 -11.09 0.45
CA ASN A 66 7.28 -12.43 0.45
C ASN A 66 6.45 -13.44 -0.35
N TYR A 67 5.12 -13.50 -0.17
CA TYR A 67 4.31 -14.48 -0.89
C TYR A 67 4.30 -14.29 -2.42
N LEU A 68 4.47 -13.05 -2.90
CA LEU A 68 4.58 -12.77 -4.34
C LEU A 68 5.89 -13.32 -4.89
N ALA A 69 6.99 -13.09 -4.16
CA ALA A 69 8.28 -13.67 -4.49
C ALA A 69 8.24 -15.20 -4.47
N GLN A 70 7.62 -15.81 -3.44
CA GLN A 70 7.47 -17.25 -3.33
C GLN A 70 6.67 -17.85 -4.50
N GLN A 71 5.56 -17.21 -4.90
CA GLN A 71 4.78 -17.64 -6.07
C GLN A 71 5.58 -17.59 -7.37
N ALA A 72 6.42 -16.57 -7.52
CA ALA A 72 7.29 -16.46 -8.68
C ALA A 72 8.39 -17.53 -8.70
N ILE A 73 9.00 -17.82 -7.54
CA ILE A 73 10.00 -18.90 -7.38
C ILE A 73 9.40 -20.26 -7.74
N GLU A 74 8.25 -20.61 -7.17
CA GLU A 74 7.59 -21.91 -7.40
C GLU A 74 7.21 -22.15 -8.86
N ARG A 75 6.88 -21.09 -9.61
CA ARG A 75 6.62 -21.18 -11.05
C ARG A 75 7.92 -21.30 -11.85
N ALA A 76 8.93 -20.51 -11.50
CA ALA A 76 10.23 -20.54 -12.15
C ALA A 76 10.92 -21.92 -12.01
N GLU A 77 10.81 -22.56 -10.86
CA GLU A 77 11.30 -23.94 -10.63
C GLU A 77 10.63 -24.99 -11.56
N ARG A 78 9.43 -24.69 -12.05
CA ARG A 78 8.70 -25.52 -13.03
C ARG A 78 8.96 -25.07 -14.48
N GLY A 79 9.87 -24.13 -14.69
CA GLY A 79 10.22 -23.56 -15.98
C GLY A 79 9.30 -22.43 -16.47
N ASP A 80 8.36 -21.95 -15.65
CA ASP A 80 7.48 -20.83 -15.97
C ASP A 80 7.99 -19.52 -15.32
N TYR A 81 8.62 -18.66 -16.12
CA TYR A 81 9.16 -17.38 -15.66
C TYR A 81 8.18 -16.20 -15.78
N GLY A 82 6.94 -16.42 -16.25
CA GLY A 82 6.01 -15.34 -16.53
C GLY A 82 5.63 -14.50 -15.31
N GLU A 83 5.61 -15.10 -14.12
CA GLU A 83 5.36 -14.36 -12.88
C GLU A 83 6.55 -13.48 -12.46
N VAL A 84 7.78 -13.94 -12.71
CA VAL A 84 9.01 -13.16 -12.47
C VAL A 84 9.01 -11.92 -13.37
N GLU A 85 8.74 -12.10 -14.66
CA GLU A 85 8.66 -11.01 -15.64
C GLU A 85 7.58 -9.98 -15.26
N ARG A 86 6.41 -10.45 -14.82
CA ARG A 86 5.31 -9.60 -14.39
C ARG A 86 5.66 -8.79 -13.14
N LEU A 87 6.26 -9.42 -12.13
CA LEU A 87 6.71 -8.73 -10.92
C LEU A 87 7.79 -7.70 -11.24
N LEU A 88 8.74 -8.02 -12.12
CA LEU A 88 9.78 -7.08 -12.55
C LEU A 88 9.17 -5.85 -13.24
N ALA A 89 8.23 -6.06 -14.17
CA ALA A 89 7.55 -4.98 -14.87
C ALA A 89 6.71 -4.10 -13.91
N LEU A 90 6.01 -4.74 -12.97
CA LEU A 90 5.20 -4.06 -11.94
C LEU A 90 6.09 -3.18 -11.04
N LEU A 91 7.17 -3.76 -10.51
CA LEU A 91 8.06 -3.10 -9.54
C LEU A 91 8.97 -2.05 -10.17
N SER A 92 9.07 -2.00 -11.50
CA SER A 92 9.74 -0.90 -12.22
C SER A 92 8.96 0.42 -12.12
N ARG A 93 7.65 0.37 -11.85
CA ARG A 93 6.77 1.54 -11.66
C ARG A 93 5.88 1.35 -10.44
N PRO A 94 6.45 1.24 -9.23
CA PRO A 94 5.74 0.79 -8.04
C PRO A 94 4.79 1.86 -7.47
N PHE A 95 4.95 3.12 -7.87
CA PHE A 95 4.16 4.27 -7.42
C PHE A 95 2.94 4.54 -8.30
N GLU A 96 2.94 4.05 -9.54
CA GLU A 96 1.85 4.21 -10.51
C GLU A 96 0.77 3.17 -10.27
N GLU A 97 -0.50 3.52 -10.43
CA GLU A 97 -1.57 2.52 -10.48
C GLU A 97 -1.59 1.86 -11.85
N GLN A 98 -1.62 0.53 -11.86
CA GLN A 98 -1.56 -0.27 -13.08
C GLN A 98 -2.87 -1.09 -13.20
N PRO A 99 -3.75 -0.76 -14.17
CA PRO A 99 -5.03 -1.45 -14.33
C PRO A 99 -4.86 -2.96 -14.52
N GLY A 100 -5.67 -3.76 -13.81
CA GLY A 100 -5.62 -5.22 -13.85
C GLY A 100 -4.57 -5.86 -12.93
N LEU A 101 -3.76 -5.05 -12.24
CA LEU A 101 -2.75 -5.52 -11.28
C LEU A 101 -3.11 -5.17 -9.82
N GLU A 102 -4.38 -4.85 -9.54
CA GLU A 102 -4.87 -4.45 -8.22
C GLU A 102 -4.63 -5.54 -7.16
N SER A 103 -4.65 -6.81 -7.57
CA SER A 103 -4.39 -7.97 -6.70
C SER A 103 -2.99 -7.98 -6.11
N TYR A 104 -2.00 -7.39 -6.78
CA TYR A 104 -0.62 -7.27 -6.27
C TYR A 104 -0.50 -6.23 -5.15
N ALA A 105 -1.45 -5.29 -5.07
CA ALA A 105 -1.53 -4.35 -3.96
C ALA A 105 -2.35 -4.90 -2.78
N ALA A 106 -3.04 -6.04 -2.93
CA ALA A 106 -3.89 -6.59 -1.87
C ALA A 106 -3.07 -6.95 -0.60
N PRO A 107 -3.73 -7.00 0.58
CA PRO A 107 -3.12 -7.61 1.75
C PRO A 107 -2.72 -9.06 1.45
N PRO A 108 -1.66 -9.57 2.11
CA PRO A 108 -1.25 -10.95 1.92
C PRO A 108 -2.41 -11.90 2.26
N PRO A 109 -2.60 -12.97 1.47
CA PRO A 109 -3.65 -13.94 1.73
C PRO A 109 -3.41 -14.68 3.06
N ALA A 110 -4.46 -15.31 3.60
CA ALA A 110 -4.40 -15.91 4.93
C ALA A 110 -3.28 -16.96 5.09
N TRP A 111 -3.05 -17.79 4.07
CA TRP A 111 -1.99 -18.81 4.05
C TRP A 111 -0.58 -18.21 4.07
N ALA A 112 -0.42 -16.95 3.65
CA ALA A 112 0.86 -16.28 3.55
C ALA A 112 1.33 -15.58 4.83
N ARG A 113 0.49 -15.53 5.88
CA ARG A 113 0.76 -14.78 7.12
C ARG A 113 1.96 -15.30 7.96
N GLY A 114 2.64 -16.36 7.54
CA GLY A 114 3.83 -16.91 8.18
C GLY A 114 5.00 -17.24 7.23
N LEU A 115 4.96 -16.78 5.97
CA LEU A 115 6.05 -17.02 5.02
C LEU A 115 7.26 -16.17 5.37
N ALA A 116 8.20 -16.77 6.10
CA ALA A 116 9.59 -16.32 6.12
C ALA A 116 10.27 -16.87 4.87
N ILE A 117 10.51 -16.01 3.88
CA ILE A 117 11.51 -16.35 2.85
C ILE A 117 12.84 -16.23 3.55
N GLY A 118 13.43 -17.38 3.88
CA GLY A 118 14.82 -17.42 4.29
C GLY A 118 15.68 -16.93 3.14
N CYS A 119 16.46 -15.88 3.35
CA CYS A 119 17.64 -15.66 2.53
C CYS A 119 18.58 -16.83 2.84
N SER A 120 18.51 -17.91 2.07
CA SER A 120 19.57 -18.91 2.08
C SER A 120 20.71 -18.35 1.24
N SER A 121 21.73 -17.80 1.93
CA SER A 121 23.14 -17.55 1.55
C SER A 121 23.59 -16.15 1.93
#